data_AF-Q3YEE3-F1
#
_entry.id   AF-Q3YEE3-F1
#
_cell.length_a   1.000
_cell.length_b   1.000
_cell.length_c   1.000
_cell.angle_alpha   90.00
_cell.angle_beta   90.00
_cell.angle_gamma   90.00
#
_symmetry.space_group_name_H-M   'P 1'
#
loop_
_entity.id
_entity.type
_entity.pdbx_description
1 polymer ?
#
loop_
_entity_poly.entity_id
_entity_poly.type
_entity_poly.pdbx_seq_one_letter_code
_entity_poly.pdbx_strand_id
1 'polypeptide(L)'
;MKLTCVLIVIMLFLTVCPLITADHSRDKQEHPAMRLKDRIRYLRRGKLTRDCKHQNDSCAEEGEECCSDLRCMTSGAGAICVT
;
A
#
# COMPACT_ATOMS: atom_id res chain seq x y z
N MET A 1 -21.96 35.69 -43.90
CA MET A 1 -20.87 35.66 -42.88
C MET A 1 -21.25 34.80 -41.66
N LYS A 2 -21.66 33.54 -41.85
CA LYS A 2 -22.16 32.68 -40.74
C LYS A 2 -21.30 31.43 -40.56
N LEU A 3 -20.87 30.82 -41.67
CA LEU A 3 -20.09 29.59 -41.63
C LEU A 3 -18.62 29.81 -41.23
N THR A 4 -17.94 30.76 -41.86
CA THR A 4 -16.50 31.02 -41.62
C THR A 4 -16.20 31.41 -40.18
N CYS A 5 -17.06 32.20 -39.54
CA CYS A 5 -16.86 32.61 -38.15
C CYS A 5 -16.98 31.40 -37.18
N VAL A 6 -17.99 30.55 -37.38
CA VAL A 6 -18.18 29.32 -36.58
C VAL A 6 -17.01 28.35 -36.76
N LEU A 7 -16.51 28.18 -37.98
CA LEU A 7 -15.36 27.34 -38.25
C LEU A 7 -14.09 27.84 -37.53
N ILE A 8 -13.84 29.15 -37.52
CA ILE A 8 -12.70 29.74 -36.80
C ILE A 8 -12.83 29.53 -35.29
N VAL A 9 -14.02 29.73 -34.72
CA VAL A 9 -14.26 29.49 -33.29
C VAL A 9 -14.04 28.03 -32.92
N ILE A 10 -14.58 27.09 -33.71
CA ILE A 10 -14.35 25.66 -33.48
C ILE A 10 -12.87 25.32 -33.60
N MET A 11 -12.15 25.81 -34.62
CA MET A 11 -10.72 25.60 -34.77
C MET A 11 -9.93 26.15 -33.58
N LEU A 12 -10.28 27.33 -33.06
CA LEU A 12 -9.65 27.88 -31.85
C LEU A 12 -9.91 26.97 -30.64
N PHE A 13 -11.16 26.54 -30.40
CA PHE A 13 -11.44 25.59 -29.32
C PHE A 13 -10.72 24.25 -29.49
N LEU A 14 -10.61 23.75 -30.72
CA LEU A 14 -9.89 22.52 -31.04
C LEU A 14 -8.36 22.70 -31.06
N THR A 15 -7.81 23.90 -31.06
CA THR A 15 -6.37 24.09 -30.83
C THR A 15 -6.06 24.19 -29.34
N VAL A 16 -6.95 24.77 -28.52
CA VAL A 16 -6.75 24.79 -27.06
C VAL A 16 -7.14 23.51 -26.32
N CYS A 17 -8.10 22.70 -26.80
CA CYS A 17 -8.66 21.60 -25.99
C CYS A 17 -8.18 20.15 -26.27
N PRO A 18 -7.89 19.69 -27.50
CA PRO A 18 -7.54 18.30 -27.80
C PRO A 18 -6.10 18.05 -28.32
N LEU A 19 -5.29 19.06 -28.68
CA LEU A 19 -3.89 18.81 -29.04
C LEU A 19 -3.06 18.34 -27.83
N ILE A 20 -3.54 18.60 -26.62
CA ILE A 20 -2.95 18.16 -25.35
C ILE A 20 -3.25 16.69 -25.01
N THR A 21 -4.27 16.08 -25.60
CA THR A 21 -4.73 14.75 -25.17
C THR A 21 -4.03 13.60 -25.91
N ALA A 22 -3.56 13.85 -27.14
CA ALA A 22 -2.79 12.85 -27.87
C ALA A 22 -1.46 12.50 -27.17
N ASP A 23 -0.93 13.40 -26.33
CA ASP A 23 0.33 13.18 -25.60
C ASP A 23 0.13 12.65 -24.17
N HIS A 24 -1.09 12.26 -23.78
CA HIS A 24 -1.39 11.79 -22.41
C HIS A 24 -1.92 10.36 -22.31
N SER A 25 -1.80 9.56 -23.37
CA SER A 25 -1.85 8.09 -23.27
C SER A 25 -0.47 7.55 -23.65
N ARG A 26 0.42 7.21 -22.71
CA ARG A 26 0.64 5.78 -22.44
C ARG A 26 1.37 5.43 -21.13
N ASP A 27 1.80 6.38 -20.30
CA ASP A 27 2.73 6.04 -19.20
C ASP A 27 2.17 6.08 -17.77
N LYS A 28 0.98 6.66 -17.53
CA LYS A 28 0.56 6.94 -16.14
C LYS A 28 -0.45 5.98 -15.51
N GLN A 29 -1.00 5.00 -16.23
CA GLN A 29 -2.03 4.11 -15.67
C GLN A 29 -1.53 2.74 -15.16
N GLU A 30 -0.30 2.31 -15.45
CA GLU A 30 0.23 1.05 -14.89
C GLU A 30 0.71 1.20 -13.43
N HIS A 31 1.04 2.42 -13.02
CA HIS A 31 1.61 2.70 -11.72
C HIS A 31 0.63 2.66 -10.52
N PRO A 32 -0.65 3.06 -10.60
CA PRO A 32 -1.53 3.10 -9.43
C PRO A 32 -1.82 1.70 -8.86
N ALA A 33 -2.07 0.71 -9.72
CA ALA A 33 -2.42 -0.65 -9.30
C ALA A 33 -1.22 -1.38 -8.68
N MET A 34 -0.02 -1.20 -9.23
CA MET A 34 1.21 -1.78 -8.68
C MET A 34 1.58 -1.12 -7.34
N ARG A 35 1.51 0.21 -7.24
CA ARG A 35 1.70 0.95 -5.97
C ARG A 35 0.73 0.48 -4.89
N LEU A 36 -0.54 0.22 -5.25
CA LEU A 36 -1.53 -0.30 -4.31
C LEU A 36 -1.19 -1.72 -3.85
N LYS A 37 -0.79 -2.61 -4.76
CA LYS A 37 -0.34 -3.98 -4.43
C LYS A 37 0.87 -3.99 -3.51
N ASP A 38 1.87 -3.15 -3.77
CA ASP A 38 3.07 -3.03 -2.93
C ASP A 38 2.74 -2.48 -1.54
N ARG A 39 1.85 -1.48 -1.46
CA ARG A 39 1.37 -0.95 -0.19
C ARG A 39 0.62 -2.03 0.61
N ILE A 40 -0.26 -2.80 -0.03
CA ILE A 40 -0.98 -3.92 0.63
C ILE A 40 -0.01 -5.01 1.10
N ARG A 41 1.02 -5.34 0.31
CA ARG A 41 2.08 -6.30 0.72
C ARG A 41 2.88 -5.79 1.91
N TYR A 42 3.27 -4.52 1.92
CA TYR A 42 3.97 -3.89 3.05
C TYR A 42 3.11 -3.90 4.32
N LEU A 43 1.83 -3.51 4.21
CA LEU A 43 0.86 -3.54 5.31
C LEU A 43 0.62 -4.96 5.84
N ARG A 44 0.50 -5.98 4.98
CA ARG A 44 0.38 -7.37 5.44
C ARG A 44 1.65 -7.87 6.11
N ARG A 45 2.83 -7.54 5.58
CA ARG A 45 4.10 -7.96 6.17
C ARG A 45 4.24 -7.39 7.58
N GLY A 46 3.98 -6.10 7.78
CA GLY A 46 4.03 -5.48 9.11
C GLY A 46 2.92 -5.90 10.08
N LYS A 47 1.84 -6.56 9.59
CA LYS A 47 0.73 -7.02 10.44
C LYS A 47 0.77 -8.52 10.75
N LEU A 48 1.40 -9.34 9.90
CA LEU A 48 1.59 -10.77 10.16
C LEU A 48 2.83 -11.07 10.98
N THR A 49 3.84 -10.21 10.96
CA THR A 49 4.93 -10.29 11.94
C THR A 49 4.44 -9.63 13.21
N ARG A 50 3.66 -10.34 14.03
CA ARG A 50 3.65 -10.01 15.45
C ARG A 50 5.11 -10.12 15.90
N ASP A 51 5.67 -9.03 16.43
CA ASP A 51 7.03 -9.05 16.94
C ASP A 51 7.12 -10.16 17.98
N CYS A 52 8.12 -11.04 17.81
CA CYS A 52 8.34 -12.12 18.74
C CYS A 52 8.69 -11.55 20.13
N LYS A 53 8.34 -12.29 21.18
CA LYS A 53 8.51 -11.88 22.57
C LYS A 53 9.95 -12.14 23.04
N HIS A 54 10.57 -11.13 23.67
CA HIS A 54 11.92 -11.23 24.21
C HIS A 54 11.93 -11.94 25.57
N GLN A 55 13.11 -12.22 26.12
CA GLN A 55 13.24 -12.87 27.41
C GLN A 55 12.51 -12.09 28.52
N ASN A 56 11.77 -12.81 29.37
CA ASN A 56 10.87 -12.32 30.42
C ASN A 56 9.61 -11.59 29.94
N ASP A 57 9.37 -11.45 28.63
CA ASP A 57 8.10 -10.95 28.13
C ASP A 57 6.99 -12.00 28.33
N SER A 58 5.76 -11.53 28.56
CA SER A 58 4.60 -12.41 28.68
C SER A 58 4.26 -13.07 27.34
N CYS A 59 4.07 -14.38 27.33
CA CYS A 59 3.62 -15.18 26.20
C CYS A 59 2.28 -15.90 26.50
N ALA A 60 1.48 -15.32 27.38
CA ALA A 60 0.23 -15.93 27.84
C ALA A 60 -0.92 -15.83 26.82
N GLU A 61 -0.83 -14.91 25.84
CA GLU A 61 -1.89 -14.71 24.85
C GLU A 61 -1.73 -15.62 23.64
N GLU A 62 -2.85 -15.98 23.02
CA GLU A 62 -2.89 -16.83 21.84
C GLU A 62 -2.21 -16.15 20.65
N GLY A 63 -1.15 -16.80 20.14
CA GLY A 63 -0.35 -16.31 19.01
C GLY A 63 0.77 -15.34 19.37
N GLU A 64 1.20 -15.31 20.64
CA GLU A 64 2.46 -14.70 21.07
C GLU A 64 3.56 -15.77 21.00
N GLU A 65 4.49 -15.63 20.06
CA GLU A 65 5.66 -16.52 19.94
C GLU A 65 6.87 -15.86 20.56
N CYS A 66 7.62 -16.60 21.37
CA CYS A 66 8.92 -16.15 21.85
C CYS A 66 9.91 -16.09 20.68
N CYS A 67 10.85 -15.13 20.70
CA CYS A 67 11.91 -15.08 19.70
C CYS A 67 12.75 -16.36 19.71
N SER A 68 13.42 -16.65 18.60
CA SER A 68 14.32 -17.80 18.48
C SER A 68 15.26 -17.90 19.69
N ASP A 69 15.45 -19.13 20.17
CA ASP A 69 16.18 -19.50 21.40
C ASP A 69 15.42 -19.33 22.73
N LEU A 70 14.17 -18.87 22.70
CA LEU A 70 13.30 -18.77 23.87
C LEU A 70 12.11 -19.74 23.79
N ARG A 71 11.63 -20.20 24.95
CA ARG A 71 10.43 -21.02 25.11
C ARG A 71 9.45 -20.32 26.04
N CYS A 72 8.17 -20.43 25.72
CA CYS A 72 7.11 -19.94 26.58
C CYS A 72 6.96 -20.90 27.78
N MET A 73 7.31 -20.44 28.97
CA MET A 73 7.19 -21.19 30.22
C MET A 73 6.05 -20.66 31.06
N THR A 74 5.07 -21.51 31.35
CA THR A 74 3.96 -21.20 32.26
C THR A 74 4.39 -21.41 33.70
N SER A 75 4.28 -20.36 34.53
CA SER A 75 4.48 -20.42 35.99
C SER A 75 3.27 -19.82 36.67
N GLY A 76 2.47 -20.64 37.37
CA GLY A 76 1.44 -20.31 38.37
C GLY A 76 0.38 -19.24 38.02
N ALA A 77 0.81 -18.02 37.71
CA ALA A 77 0.02 -16.84 37.42
C ALA A 77 0.22 -16.27 35.99
N GLY A 78 1.13 -16.83 35.17
CA GLY A 78 1.36 -16.34 33.82
C GLY A 78 2.30 -17.23 33.00
N ALA A 79 2.56 -16.84 31.76
CA ALA A 79 3.57 -17.48 30.92
C ALA A 79 4.56 -16.43 30.42
N ILE A 80 5.86 -16.72 30.49
CA ILE A 80 6.94 -15.81 30.07
C ILE A 80 7.93 -16.53 29.15
N CYS A 81 8.61 -15.77 28.30
CA CYS A 81 9.66 -16.29 27.44
C CYS A 81 10.98 -16.44 28.19
N VAL A 82 11.51 -17.66 28.26
CA VAL A 82 12.79 -17.97 28.92
C VAL A 82 13.68 -18.77 27.98
N THR A 83 15.00 -18.67 28.16
CA THR A 83 16.00 -19.44 27.40
C THR A 83 15.98 -20.91 27.80
#